data_AF-E3MP95-F1
#
_entry.id   AF-E3MP95-F1
#
_cell.length_a   1.000
_cell.length_b   1.000
_cell.length_c   1.000
_cell.angle_alpha   90.00
_cell.angle_beta   90.00
_cell.angle_gamma   90.00
#
_symmetry.space_group_name_H-M   'P 1'
#
loop_
_entity.id
_entity.type
_entity.pdbx_description
1 polymer ?
#
loop_
_entity_poly.entity_id
_entity_poly.type
_entity_poly.pdbx_seq_one_letter_code
_entity_poly.pdbx_strand_id
1 'polypeptide(L)'
;MEPTFPLLRLPENALIEVLKNMRLKELLEFSYVSTKTQNVVTSLRIKADDVNITIYDSNEIALHMYRSNLGFRPSTLNDFRNNLNYIRTIFSRTSPPNVRFYADCERHEIELLKEIIGNVNILYVASTVTDALSREILKHFNTPNRLYLGSNPFEDTCQVQQIFIQNHNIIEFDGDYSLDDMLLINSEKVRFIRFSTQKTINQFLKHWIRGSNPRMQRMDIPLNKDDFANGETYLKGIRYIELSDETKIEIRQEHSLSVDADMIQIRREDGTPAVIATNERDQQRNIHLIVLH
;
A
#
# COMPACT_ATOMS: atom_id res chain seq x y z
N MET A 1 30.91 33.63 -8.91
CA MET A 1 30.09 32.86 -7.95
C MET A 1 28.82 33.64 -7.73
N GLU A 2 27.66 33.00 -7.86
CA GLU A 2 26.41 33.63 -7.46
C GLU A 2 26.41 33.91 -5.96
N PRO A 3 25.81 35.02 -5.50
CA PRO A 3 25.72 35.33 -4.08
C PRO A 3 24.89 34.27 -3.36
N THR A 4 25.43 33.68 -2.30
CA THR A 4 24.71 32.75 -1.43
C THR A 4 23.81 33.50 -0.45
N PHE A 5 22.56 33.06 -0.34
CA PHE A 5 21.60 33.63 0.60
C PHE A 5 21.99 33.30 2.05
N PRO A 6 22.16 34.29 2.95
CA PRO A 6 22.66 34.05 4.30
C PRO A 6 21.54 33.60 5.24
N LEU A 7 21.01 32.40 5.02
CA LEU A 7 19.85 31.84 5.74
C LEU A 7 19.93 32.00 7.27
N LEU A 8 21.10 31.72 7.87
CA LEU A 8 21.31 31.79 9.33
C LEU A 8 21.41 33.22 9.89
N ARG A 9 21.43 34.26 9.05
CA ARG A 9 21.43 35.67 9.47
C ARG A 9 20.04 36.28 9.49
N LEU A 10 19.02 35.52 9.10
CA LEU A 10 17.63 35.98 9.17
C LEU A 10 17.19 36.19 10.62
N PRO A 11 16.26 37.15 10.87
CA PRO A 11 15.52 37.20 12.13
C PRO A 11 14.82 35.86 12.41
N GLU A 12 14.71 35.49 13.68
CA GLU A 12 14.21 34.17 14.12
C GLU A 12 12.87 33.79 13.48
N ASN A 13 11.90 34.70 13.48
CA ASN A 13 10.59 34.45 12.87
C ASN A 13 10.67 34.19 11.36
N ALA A 14 11.52 34.92 10.64
CA ALA A 14 11.71 34.74 9.21
C ALA A 14 12.44 33.43 8.90
N LEU A 15 13.43 33.05 9.73
CA LEU A 15 14.10 31.76 9.62
C LEU A 15 13.11 30.60 9.80
N ILE A 16 12.29 30.65 10.85
CA ILE A 16 11.27 29.62 11.12
C ILE A 16 10.30 29.48 9.94
N GLU A 17 9.82 30.60 9.39
CA GLU A 17 8.89 30.58 8.27
C GLU A 17 9.53 29.97 7.02
N VAL A 18 10.76 30.35 6.70
CA VAL A 18 11.50 29.76 5.57
C VAL A 18 11.68 28.25 5.76
N LEU A 19 12.09 27.80 6.94
CA LEU A 19 12.30 26.38 7.22
C LEU A 19 10.99 25.57 7.17
N LYS A 20 9.86 26.10 7.63
CA LYS A 20 8.56 25.41 7.52
C LYS A 20 8.12 25.18 6.07
N ASN A 21 8.59 26.01 5.14
CA ASN A 21 8.31 25.90 3.72
C ASN A 21 9.37 25.07 2.95
N MET A 22 10.43 24.59 3.63
CA MET A 22 11.43 23.71 3.03
C MET A 22 10.93 22.27 2.93
N ARG A 23 11.46 21.53 1.95
CA ARG A 23 11.23 20.08 1.83
C ARG A 23 11.90 19.35 2.98
N LEU A 24 11.35 18.19 3.37
CA LEU A 24 11.94 17.34 4.42
C LEU A 24 13.42 17.00 4.16
N LYS A 25 13.80 16.85 2.89
CA LYS A 25 15.20 16.68 2.47
C LYS A 25 16.08 17.85 2.92
N GLU A 26 15.67 19.07 2.59
CA GLU A 26 16.45 20.29 2.86
C GLU A 26 16.54 20.53 4.37
N LEU A 27 15.46 20.23 5.10
CA LEU A 27 15.45 20.28 6.56
C LEU A 27 16.40 19.27 7.19
N LEU A 28 16.45 18.05 6.67
CA LEU A 28 17.36 17.02 7.15
C LEU A 28 18.82 17.38 6.84
N GLU A 29 19.13 17.83 5.63
CA GLU A 29 20.48 18.32 5.27
C GLU A 29 20.89 19.53 6.14
N PHE A 30 19.96 20.46 6.38
CA PHE A 30 20.18 21.61 7.25
C PHE A 30 20.41 21.19 8.71
N SER A 31 19.71 20.17 9.20
CA SER A 31 19.89 19.68 10.58
C SER A 31 21.27 19.06 10.81
N TYR A 32 21.94 18.57 9.76
CA TYR A 32 23.31 18.03 9.86
C TYR A 32 24.41 19.10 9.98
N VAL A 33 24.12 20.37 9.70
CA VAL A 33 25.15 21.43 9.67
C VAL A 33 25.75 21.68 11.06
N SER A 34 24.94 21.67 12.12
CA SER A 34 25.40 21.89 13.51
C SER A 34 24.32 21.52 14.52
N THR A 35 24.68 21.41 15.80
CA THR A 35 23.71 21.27 16.91
C THR A 35 22.71 22.43 16.94
N LYS A 36 23.12 23.65 16.55
CA LYS A 36 22.21 24.80 16.48
C LYS A 36 21.12 24.58 15.43
N THR A 37 21.49 24.19 14.21
CA THR A 37 20.52 23.96 13.13
C THR A 37 19.65 22.74 13.41
N GLN A 38 20.22 21.69 14.00
CA GLN A 38 19.47 20.55 14.51
C GLN A 38 18.36 20.98 15.47
N ASN A 39 18.70 21.75 16.50
CA ASN A 39 17.73 22.22 17.49
C ASN A 39 16.64 23.08 16.87
N VAL A 40 16.98 23.93 15.89
CA VAL A 40 16.00 24.73 15.16
C VAL A 40 15.02 23.82 14.43
N VAL A 41 15.48 22.83 13.65
CA VAL A 41 14.59 21.93 12.91
C VAL A 41 13.71 21.10 13.86
N THR A 42 14.28 20.53 14.92
CA THR A 42 13.52 19.78 15.92
C THR A 42 12.45 20.65 16.58
N SER A 43 12.72 21.94 16.83
CA SER A 43 11.74 22.86 17.43
C SER A 43 10.52 23.13 16.55
N LEU A 44 10.64 22.93 15.23
CA LEU A 44 9.52 23.11 14.30
C LEU A 44 8.43 22.06 14.46
N ARG A 45 8.73 20.93 15.14
CA ARG A 45 7.80 19.81 15.37
C ARG A 45 7.16 19.28 14.08
N ILE A 46 7.92 19.29 13.00
CA ILE A 46 7.48 18.82 11.69
C ILE A 46 7.26 17.31 11.74
N LYS A 47 6.12 16.87 11.21
CA LYS A 47 5.77 15.46 11.06
C LYS A 47 6.43 14.91 9.80
N ALA A 48 7.08 13.76 9.93
CA ALA A 48 7.54 13.00 8.79
C ALA A 48 6.51 11.91 8.49
N ASP A 49 5.62 12.22 7.56
CA ASP A 49 4.76 11.22 6.92
C ASP A 49 5.54 10.59 5.76
N ASP A 50 5.37 9.27 5.59
CA ASP A 50 6.02 8.48 4.54
C ASP A 50 7.55 8.34 4.64
N VAL A 51 8.03 7.86 5.78
CA VAL A 51 9.36 7.25 5.87
C VAL A 51 9.31 5.90 5.15
N ASN A 52 10.08 5.74 4.08
CA ASN A 52 10.16 4.53 3.28
C ASN A 52 11.52 3.87 3.48
N ILE A 53 11.50 2.60 3.86
CA ILE A 53 12.68 1.75 4.03
C ILE A 53 12.65 0.74 2.91
N THR A 54 13.69 0.76 2.08
CA THR A 54 13.84 -0.18 0.97
C THR A 54 15.04 -1.05 1.26
N ILE A 55 14.86 -2.36 1.17
CA ILE A 55 15.89 -3.36 1.42
C ILE A 55 16.05 -4.13 0.11
N TYR A 56 17.19 -3.93 -0.56
CA TYR A 56 17.51 -4.51 -1.87
C TYR A 56 18.96 -5.01 -1.94
N ASP A 57 19.27 -5.71 -3.03
CA ASP A 57 20.55 -6.34 -3.33
C ASP A 57 21.79 -5.48 -3.00
N SER A 58 22.82 -6.13 -2.46
CA SER A 58 24.18 -5.63 -2.20
C SER A 58 24.42 -4.68 -1.01
N ASN A 59 23.76 -4.94 0.13
CA ASN A 59 23.99 -4.29 1.45
C ASN A 59 23.34 -2.92 1.64
N GLU A 60 22.43 -2.49 0.76
CA GLU A 60 21.85 -1.16 0.84
C GLU A 60 20.47 -1.19 1.51
N ILE A 61 20.39 -0.70 2.76
CA ILE A 61 19.11 -0.35 3.38
C ILE A 61 18.82 1.12 3.09
N ALA A 62 18.04 1.43 2.07
CA ALA A 62 17.78 2.82 1.75
C ALA A 62 16.65 3.41 2.62
N LEU A 63 16.94 4.51 3.32
CA LEU A 63 15.99 5.25 4.16
C LEU A 63 15.52 6.53 3.46
N HIS A 64 14.37 6.48 2.80
CA HIS A 64 13.81 7.59 2.04
C HIS A 64 12.71 8.34 2.77
N MET A 65 12.57 9.64 2.50
CA MET A 65 11.47 10.47 2.99
C MET A 65 10.75 11.13 1.81
N TYR A 66 9.44 10.83 1.64
CA TYR A 66 8.59 11.31 0.53
C TYR A 66 9.18 11.03 -0.88
N ARG A 67 8.58 11.59 -1.96
CA ARG A 67 9.10 11.58 -3.36
C ARG A 67 10.44 12.34 -3.53
N SER A 68 11.33 12.28 -2.54
CA SER A 68 12.69 12.78 -2.67
C SER A 68 13.63 11.59 -2.84
N ASN A 69 14.59 11.71 -3.75
CA ASN A 69 15.67 10.72 -3.91
C ASN A 69 16.65 10.74 -2.72
N LEU A 70 16.32 11.41 -1.61
CA LEU A 70 17.16 11.41 -0.43
C LEU A 70 16.97 10.07 0.28
N GLY A 71 18.05 9.32 0.40
CA GLY A 71 18.11 8.07 1.12
C GLY A 71 19.37 8.04 1.96
N PHE A 72 19.31 7.70 3.25
CA PHE A 72 20.52 7.16 3.86
C PHE A 72 20.81 5.81 3.21
N ARG A 73 22.08 5.57 2.86
CA ARG A 73 22.59 4.26 2.48
C ARG A 73 23.58 3.80 3.55
N PRO A 74 23.08 3.34 4.71
CA PRO A 74 23.91 2.85 5.77
C PRO A 74 24.68 1.63 5.30
N SER A 75 25.97 1.61 5.55
CA SER A 75 26.87 0.50 5.25
C SER A 75 26.77 -0.64 6.25
N THR A 76 26.24 -0.37 7.45
CA THR A 76 26.06 -1.36 8.53
C THR A 76 24.68 -1.22 9.17
N LEU A 77 24.25 -2.28 9.86
CA LEU A 77 23.01 -2.25 10.64
C LEU A 77 23.01 -1.19 11.75
N ASN A 78 24.19 -0.88 12.31
CA ASN A 78 24.33 0.17 13.32
C ASN A 78 24.17 1.56 12.70
N ASP A 79 24.74 1.78 11.51
CA ASP A 79 24.53 3.03 10.76
C ASP A 79 23.05 3.21 10.43
N PHE A 80 22.36 2.14 10.03
CA PHE A 80 20.93 2.15 9.78
C PHE A 80 20.14 2.56 11.03
N ARG A 81 20.43 1.92 12.17
CA ARG A 81 19.83 2.24 13.46
C ARG A 81 20.04 3.71 13.83
N ASN A 82 21.26 4.21 13.68
CA ASN A 82 21.60 5.61 13.98
C ASN A 82 20.86 6.59 13.08
N ASN A 83 20.81 6.31 11.77
CA ASN A 83 20.11 7.14 10.80
C ASN A 83 18.60 7.17 11.06
N LEU A 84 17.98 6.02 11.34
CA LEU A 84 16.56 5.95 11.68
C LEU A 84 16.24 6.69 13.00
N ASN A 85 17.08 6.54 14.02
CA ASN A 85 16.94 7.27 15.28
C ASN A 85 17.13 8.77 15.10
N TYR A 86 18.04 9.18 14.22
CA TYR A 86 18.22 10.58 13.88
C TYR A 86 16.95 11.15 13.22
N ILE A 87 16.39 10.48 12.21
CA ILE A 87 15.10 10.88 11.59
C ILE A 87 14.01 11.04 12.66
N ARG A 88 13.85 10.05 13.54
CA ARG A 88 12.87 10.09 14.65
C ARG A 88 13.10 11.27 15.61
N THR A 89 14.35 11.67 15.81
CA THR A 89 14.72 12.80 16.68
C THR A 89 14.43 14.15 16.02
N ILE A 90 14.70 14.27 14.71
CA ILE A 90 14.46 15.51 13.96
C ILE A 90 12.98 15.76 13.74
N PHE A 91 12.22 14.72 13.40
CA PHE A 91 10.80 14.84 13.07
C PHE A 91 9.94 14.29 14.21
N SER A 92 9.38 15.20 15.02
CA SER A 92 8.77 14.90 16.34
C SER A 92 7.56 13.96 16.33
N ARG A 93 7.03 13.61 15.15
CA ARG A 93 6.01 12.59 14.95
C ARG A 93 6.34 11.84 13.66
N THR A 94 6.74 10.57 13.76
CA THR A 94 6.88 9.69 12.61
C THR A 94 5.73 8.69 12.64
N SER A 95 4.90 8.68 11.59
CA SER A 95 4.01 7.55 11.35
C SER A 95 4.84 6.27 11.21
N PRO A 96 4.30 5.07 11.52
CA PRO A 96 5.01 3.82 11.28
C PRO A 96 5.57 3.79 9.84
N PRO A 97 6.84 3.44 9.63
CA PRO A 97 7.44 3.49 8.31
C PRO A 97 6.81 2.48 7.35
N ASN A 98 6.98 2.75 6.07
CA ASN A 98 6.70 1.81 4.98
C ASN A 98 7.97 1.00 4.72
N VAL A 99 7.89 -0.33 4.68
CA VAL A 99 9.04 -1.21 4.45
C VAL A 99 8.82 -2.02 3.18
N ARG A 100 9.85 -2.08 2.33
CA ARG A 100 9.84 -2.86 1.08
C ARG A 100 11.04 -3.79 1.03
N PHE A 101 10.77 -5.07 0.82
CA PHE A 101 11.77 -6.12 0.62
C PHE A 101 11.80 -6.51 -0.86
N TYR A 102 13.00 -6.59 -1.42
CA TYR A 102 13.29 -7.03 -2.79
C TYR A 102 14.31 -8.18 -2.76
N ALA A 103 14.73 -8.66 -3.94
CA ALA A 103 15.73 -9.71 -4.09
C ALA A 103 17.00 -9.47 -3.26
N ASP A 104 17.66 -10.58 -2.89
CA ASP A 104 18.98 -10.63 -2.25
C ASP A 104 19.07 -9.97 -0.86
N CYS A 105 17.95 -9.90 -0.14
CA CYS A 105 17.89 -9.38 1.23
C CYS A 105 18.15 -10.42 2.34
N GLU A 106 18.52 -11.66 1.99
CA GLU A 106 18.78 -12.79 2.89
C GLU A 106 19.91 -12.55 3.89
N ARG A 107 20.80 -11.59 3.60
CA ARG A 107 21.94 -11.26 4.47
C ARG A 107 21.53 -10.52 5.74
N HIS A 108 20.31 -9.98 5.78
CA HIS A 108 19.83 -9.24 6.92
C HIS A 108 19.02 -10.14 7.85
N GLU A 109 19.38 -10.16 9.13
CA GLU A 109 18.56 -10.79 10.16
C GLU A 109 17.23 -10.03 10.31
N ILE A 110 16.13 -10.64 9.85
CA ILE A 110 14.80 -10.01 9.80
C ILE A 110 14.32 -9.63 11.20
N GLU A 111 14.64 -10.45 12.21
CA GLU A 111 14.35 -10.17 13.61
C GLU A 111 15.01 -8.86 14.07
N LEU A 112 16.31 -8.67 13.81
CA LEU A 112 17.02 -7.44 14.16
C LEU A 112 16.46 -6.21 13.40
N LEU A 113 16.10 -6.38 12.13
CA LEU A 113 15.42 -5.33 11.37
C LEU A 113 14.09 -4.95 12.02
N LYS A 114 13.30 -5.95 12.44
CA LYS A 114 12.03 -5.73 13.15
C LYS A 114 12.23 -4.98 14.47
N GLU A 115 13.26 -5.32 15.24
CA GLU A 115 13.60 -4.60 16.48
C GLU A 115 13.92 -3.13 16.25
N ILE A 116 14.67 -2.81 15.19
CA ILE A 116 15.08 -1.43 14.87
C ILE A 116 13.90 -0.62 14.31
N ILE A 117 13.15 -1.22 13.38
CA ILE A 117 12.08 -0.56 12.62
C ILE A 117 10.81 -0.43 13.47
N GLY A 118 10.45 -1.46 14.23
CA GLY A 118 9.22 -1.53 15.01
C GLY A 118 7.98 -1.83 14.16
N ASN A 119 6.86 -1.17 14.46
CA ASN A 119 5.63 -1.33 13.68
C ASN A 119 5.74 -0.65 12.32
N VAL A 120 5.04 -1.19 11.33
CA VAL A 120 5.09 -0.72 9.94
C VAL A 120 3.69 -0.36 9.46
N ASN A 121 3.59 0.65 8.61
CA ASN A 121 2.33 1.06 8.01
C ASN A 121 2.05 0.27 6.73
N ILE A 122 3.04 0.23 5.84
CA ILE A 122 3.01 -0.58 4.61
C ILE A 122 4.11 -1.64 4.71
N LEU A 123 3.75 -2.89 4.45
CA LEU A 123 4.71 -3.95 4.17
C LEU A 123 4.58 -4.35 2.70
N TYR A 124 5.68 -4.28 1.97
CA TYR A 124 5.78 -4.74 0.59
C TYR A 124 6.82 -5.85 0.51
N VAL A 125 6.41 -7.03 0.06
CA VAL A 125 7.30 -8.16 -0.21
C VAL A 125 7.26 -8.42 -1.71
N ALA A 126 8.35 -8.16 -2.42
CA ALA A 126 8.43 -8.36 -3.86
C ALA A 126 8.36 -9.85 -4.22
N SER A 127 7.89 -10.16 -5.42
CA SER A 127 7.90 -11.52 -5.99
C SER A 127 9.30 -12.10 -6.18
N THR A 128 10.33 -11.25 -6.13
CA THR A 128 11.74 -11.64 -6.25
C THR A 128 12.38 -12.04 -4.92
N VAL A 129 11.68 -11.90 -3.79
CA VAL A 129 12.13 -12.39 -2.49
C VAL A 129 11.88 -13.90 -2.42
N THR A 130 12.84 -14.68 -1.92
CA THR A 130 12.67 -16.13 -1.76
C THR A 130 11.50 -16.46 -0.83
N ASP A 131 10.83 -17.60 -1.05
CA ASP A 131 9.68 -18.01 -0.23
C ASP A 131 10.07 -18.18 1.24
N ALA A 132 11.25 -18.75 1.52
CA ALA A 132 11.76 -18.93 2.88
C ALA A 132 11.88 -17.59 3.62
N LEU A 133 12.49 -16.60 2.98
CA LEU A 133 12.65 -15.27 3.56
C LEU A 133 11.32 -14.52 3.65
N SER A 134 10.46 -14.65 2.65
CA SER A 134 9.11 -14.06 2.66
C SER A 134 8.30 -14.54 3.86
N ARG A 135 8.35 -15.84 4.19
CA ARG A 135 7.70 -16.40 5.39
C ARG A 135 8.29 -15.83 6.68
N GLU A 136 9.61 -15.66 6.74
CA GLU A 136 10.28 -15.03 7.89
C GLU A 136 9.85 -13.56 8.05
N ILE A 137 9.84 -12.79 6.97
CA ILE A 137 9.36 -11.40 6.95
C ILE A 137 7.93 -11.30 7.47
N LEU A 138 7.02 -12.13 6.94
CA LEU A 138 5.60 -12.14 7.33
C LEU A 138 5.40 -12.54 8.80
N LYS A 139 6.26 -13.39 9.34
CA LYS A 139 6.25 -13.78 10.77
C LYS A 139 6.59 -12.59 11.68
N HIS A 140 7.62 -11.80 11.33
CA HIS A 140 8.08 -10.69 12.16
C HIS A 140 7.30 -9.37 11.92
N PHE A 141 6.84 -9.13 10.70
CA PHE A 141 6.06 -7.94 10.30
C PHE A 141 4.58 -8.27 10.07
N ASN A 142 3.89 -8.71 11.13
CA ASN A 142 2.57 -9.34 11.05
C ASN A 142 1.35 -8.41 11.27
N THR A 143 1.54 -7.10 11.49
CA THR A 143 0.42 -6.15 11.67
C THR A 143 0.56 -4.87 10.84
N PRO A 144 0.85 -4.93 9.53
CA PRO A 144 0.82 -3.73 8.70
C PRO A 144 -0.62 -3.24 8.50
N ASN A 145 -0.81 -1.94 8.26
CA ASN A 145 -2.11 -1.44 7.81
C ASN A 145 -2.37 -1.84 6.34
N ARG A 146 -1.31 -1.86 5.52
CA ARG A 146 -1.35 -2.29 4.12
C ARG A 146 -0.29 -3.34 3.84
N LEU A 147 -0.72 -4.45 3.27
CA LEU A 147 0.15 -5.53 2.84
C LEU A 147 0.14 -5.62 1.31
N TYR A 148 1.33 -5.60 0.71
CA TYR A 148 1.55 -6.04 -0.67
C TYR A 148 2.40 -7.31 -0.63
N LEU A 149 1.90 -8.37 -1.25
CA LEU A 149 2.58 -9.65 -1.35
C LEU A 149 2.68 -10.07 -2.81
N GLY A 150 3.91 -10.05 -3.33
CA GLY A 150 4.23 -10.26 -4.75
C GLY A 150 4.15 -11.71 -5.24
N SER A 151 4.08 -12.67 -4.32
CA SER A 151 3.92 -14.10 -4.62
C SER A 151 3.36 -14.79 -3.38
N ASN A 152 2.70 -15.94 -3.54
CA ASN A 152 2.35 -16.78 -2.40
C ASN A 152 3.60 -17.56 -1.94
N PRO A 153 4.17 -17.31 -0.75
CA PRO A 153 5.38 -17.99 -0.30
C PRO A 153 5.09 -19.32 0.40
N PHE A 154 3.84 -19.79 0.40
CA PHE A 154 3.42 -21.02 1.07
C PHE A 154 3.05 -22.11 0.08
N GLU A 155 3.58 -23.32 0.29
CA GLU A 155 3.19 -24.50 -0.47
C GLU A 155 1.78 -24.98 -0.07
N ASP A 156 1.41 -24.82 1.20
CA ASP A 156 0.07 -25.13 1.70
C ASP A 156 -0.84 -23.90 1.63
N THR A 157 -1.91 -24.03 0.84
CA THR A 157 -2.99 -23.03 0.70
C THR A 157 -3.58 -22.57 2.04
N CYS A 158 -3.60 -23.42 3.08
CA CYS A 158 -4.14 -23.04 4.39
C CYS A 158 -3.30 -21.95 5.09
N GLN A 159 -2.02 -21.82 4.76
CA GLN A 159 -1.12 -20.87 5.41
C GLN A 159 -1.32 -19.44 4.90
N VAL A 160 -1.55 -19.25 3.59
CA VAL A 160 -1.85 -17.92 3.05
C VAL A 160 -3.20 -17.39 3.56
N GLN A 161 -4.15 -18.29 3.84
CA GLN A 161 -5.44 -17.93 4.43
C GLN A 161 -5.32 -17.31 5.82
N GLN A 162 -4.27 -17.66 6.59
CA GLN A 162 -3.99 -17.02 7.88
C GLN A 162 -3.65 -15.54 7.74
N ILE A 163 -3.23 -15.09 6.55
CA ILE A 163 -3.00 -13.69 6.21
C ILE A 163 -4.32 -13.02 5.81
N PHE A 164 -5.15 -13.70 5.01
CA PHE A 164 -6.42 -13.15 4.53
C PHE A 164 -7.44 -12.89 5.64
N ILE A 165 -7.48 -13.74 6.67
CA ILE A 165 -8.39 -13.59 7.82
C ILE A 165 -8.01 -12.37 8.69
N GLN A 166 -6.77 -11.87 8.59
CA GLN A 166 -6.32 -10.72 9.39
C GLN A 166 -6.96 -9.42 8.94
N ASN A 167 -7.10 -8.52 9.91
CA ASN A 167 -7.77 -7.23 9.78
C ASN A 167 -6.88 -6.15 9.15
N HIS A 168 -6.41 -6.35 7.92
CA HIS A 168 -5.70 -5.31 7.18
C HIS A 168 -6.67 -4.22 6.67
N ASN A 169 -6.19 -2.99 6.49
CA ASN A 169 -6.98 -1.97 5.79
C ASN A 169 -6.93 -2.21 4.28
N ILE A 170 -5.74 -2.56 3.76
CA ILE A 170 -5.54 -2.81 2.34
C ILE A 170 -4.69 -4.06 2.15
N ILE A 171 -5.10 -4.95 1.27
CA ILE A 171 -4.28 -6.07 0.81
C ILE A 171 -4.17 -6.08 -0.71
N GLU A 172 -2.94 -6.24 -1.20
CA GLU A 172 -2.62 -6.43 -2.61
C GLU A 172 -1.87 -7.76 -2.76
N PHE A 173 -2.36 -8.62 -3.65
CA PHE A 173 -1.88 -9.99 -3.75
C PHE A 173 -1.62 -10.38 -5.20
N ASP A 174 -0.37 -10.74 -5.49
CA ASP A 174 0.11 -11.24 -6.77
C ASP A 174 0.46 -12.74 -6.68
N GLY A 175 -0.51 -13.52 -6.22
CA GLY A 175 -0.45 -14.98 -6.25
C GLY A 175 -1.75 -15.55 -6.80
N ASP A 176 -1.77 -16.85 -7.09
CA ASP A 176 -3.01 -17.55 -7.41
C ASP A 176 -3.92 -17.59 -6.18
N TYR A 177 -5.22 -17.40 -6.41
CA TYR A 177 -6.23 -17.40 -5.36
C TYR A 177 -7.49 -18.15 -5.81
N SER A 178 -8.12 -18.81 -4.86
CA SER A 178 -9.38 -19.51 -5.01
C SER A 178 -10.57 -18.64 -4.59
N LEU A 179 -11.78 -19.16 -4.82
CA LEU A 179 -12.99 -18.55 -4.26
C LEU A 179 -12.94 -18.50 -2.73
N ASP A 180 -12.47 -19.57 -2.08
CA ASP A 180 -12.43 -19.67 -0.62
C ASP A 180 -11.47 -18.61 -0.04
N ASP A 181 -10.35 -18.37 -0.72
CA ASP A 181 -9.43 -17.30 -0.35
C ASP A 181 -10.10 -15.93 -0.40
N MET A 182 -10.86 -15.63 -1.47
CA MET A 182 -11.62 -14.38 -1.58
C MET A 182 -12.65 -14.22 -0.45
N LEU A 183 -13.32 -15.31 -0.05
CA LEU A 183 -14.34 -15.31 1.00
C LEU A 183 -13.77 -15.13 2.40
N LEU A 184 -12.52 -15.57 2.63
CA LEU A 184 -11.82 -15.43 3.91
C LEU A 184 -11.22 -14.05 4.14
N ILE A 185 -11.09 -13.22 3.09
CA ILE A 185 -10.48 -11.89 3.22
C ILE A 185 -11.31 -10.98 4.13
N ASN A 186 -10.66 -10.47 5.17
CA ASN A 186 -11.27 -9.57 6.15
C ASN A 186 -10.69 -8.14 6.09
N SER A 187 -10.33 -7.70 4.88
CA SER A 187 -9.75 -6.38 4.59
C SER A 187 -10.77 -5.40 4.03
N GLU A 188 -10.55 -4.09 4.23
CA GLU A 188 -11.43 -3.05 3.70
C GLU A 188 -11.26 -2.88 2.18
N LYS A 189 -10.01 -2.90 1.70
CA LYS A 189 -9.70 -2.81 0.28
C LYS A 189 -8.83 -3.97 -0.16
N VAL A 190 -9.20 -4.58 -1.27
CA VAL A 190 -8.53 -5.77 -1.81
C VAL A 190 -8.19 -5.53 -3.26
N ARG A 191 -6.97 -5.88 -3.67
CA ARG A 191 -6.58 -5.93 -5.08
C ARG A 191 -5.87 -7.22 -5.38
N PHE A 192 -6.42 -7.96 -6.32
CA PHE A 192 -5.73 -9.09 -6.92
C PHE A 192 -4.99 -8.63 -8.17
N ILE A 193 -3.81 -9.20 -8.42
CA ILE A 193 -3.03 -8.93 -9.63
C ILE A 193 -3.23 -10.04 -10.67
N ARG A 194 -3.45 -11.29 -10.22
CA ARG A 194 -3.73 -12.43 -11.08
C ARG A 194 -5.19 -12.46 -11.52
N PHE A 195 -5.42 -12.99 -12.72
CA PHE A 195 -6.75 -13.11 -13.31
C PHE A 195 -7.63 -14.09 -12.54
N SER A 196 -8.90 -13.74 -12.37
CA SER A 196 -9.94 -14.69 -11.98
C SER A 196 -10.75 -15.15 -13.19
N THR A 197 -11.59 -16.17 -12.97
CA THR A 197 -12.57 -16.58 -13.97
C THR A 197 -13.91 -15.90 -13.76
N GLN A 198 -14.70 -15.73 -14.82
CA GLN A 198 -16.06 -15.20 -14.71
C GLN A 198 -16.94 -16.04 -13.74
N LYS A 199 -16.72 -17.36 -13.70
CA LYS A 199 -17.42 -18.29 -12.80
C LYS A 199 -17.08 -17.99 -11.33
N THR A 200 -15.79 -17.87 -11.02
CA THR A 200 -15.33 -17.56 -9.65
C THR A 200 -15.90 -16.22 -9.18
N ILE A 201 -15.85 -15.19 -10.01
CA ILE A 201 -16.43 -13.88 -9.68
C ILE A 201 -17.94 -13.96 -9.47
N ASN A 202 -18.67 -14.69 -10.34
CA ASN A 202 -20.11 -14.87 -10.16
C ASN A 202 -20.46 -15.53 -8.82
N GLN A 203 -19.70 -16.56 -8.44
CA GLN A 203 -19.86 -17.22 -7.14
C GLN A 203 -19.57 -16.24 -6.00
N PHE A 204 -18.44 -15.53 -6.06
CA PHE A 204 -18.07 -14.54 -5.06
C PHE A 204 -19.15 -13.46 -4.89
N LEU A 205 -19.62 -12.85 -5.98
CA LEU A 205 -20.68 -11.83 -5.92
C LEU A 205 -21.96 -12.34 -5.26
N LYS A 206 -22.36 -13.60 -5.52
CA LYS A 206 -23.50 -14.24 -4.86
C LYS A 206 -23.28 -14.42 -3.36
N HIS A 207 -22.07 -14.76 -2.94
CA HIS A 207 -21.72 -14.85 -1.52
C HIS A 207 -21.68 -13.47 -0.86
N TRP A 208 -21.14 -12.46 -1.53
CA TRP A 208 -21.10 -11.09 -1.02
C TRP A 208 -22.51 -10.53 -0.82
N ILE A 209 -23.41 -10.74 -1.78
CA ILE A 209 -24.84 -10.37 -1.71
C ILE A 209 -25.51 -11.00 -0.47
N ARG A 210 -25.10 -12.21 -0.08
CA ARG A 210 -25.62 -12.95 1.09
C ARG A 210 -24.95 -12.60 2.42
N GLY A 211 -23.96 -11.71 2.44
CA GLY A 211 -23.35 -11.27 3.69
C GLY A 211 -21.87 -11.58 3.89
N SER A 212 -21.16 -12.15 2.91
CA SER A 212 -19.71 -12.38 3.07
C SER A 212 -18.90 -11.08 3.07
N ASN A 213 -17.70 -11.09 3.66
CA ASN A 213 -16.73 -9.97 3.69
C ASN A 213 -17.34 -8.64 4.19
N PRO A 214 -17.88 -8.56 5.43
CA PRO A 214 -18.63 -7.39 5.91
C PRO A 214 -17.80 -6.10 6.04
N ARG A 215 -16.47 -6.19 6.17
CA ARG A 215 -15.58 -5.02 6.22
C ARG A 215 -15.21 -4.48 4.84
N MET A 216 -15.45 -5.24 3.77
CA MET A 216 -14.97 -4.92 2.44
C MET A 216 -15.72 -3.71 1.88
N GLN A 217 -14.97 -2.68 1.50
CA GLN A 217 -15.42 -1.46 0.84
C GLN A 217 -15.09 -1.49 -0.65
N ARG A 218 -13.97 -2.12 -1.05
CA ARG A 218 -13.56 -2.22 -2.45
C ARG A 218 -12.79 -3.51 -2.75
N MET A 219 -13.10 -4.14 -3.87
CA MET A 219 -12.32 -5.25 -4.41
C MET A 219 -12.05 -5.06 -5.90
N ASP A 220 -10.77 -5.03 -6.28
CA ASP A 220 -10.28 -4.95 -7.66
C ASP A 220 -9.84 -6.34 -8.13
N ILE A 221 -10.43 -6.85 -9.22
CA ILE A 221 -10.16 -8.19 -9.77
C ILE A 221 -9.95 -8.12 -11.29
N PRO A 222 -8.77 -8.49 -11.79
CA PRO A 222 -8.53 -8.67 -13.22
C PRO A 222 -9.29 -9.91 -13.74
N LEU A 223 -9.86 -9.81 -14.94
CA LEU A 223 -10.47 -10.92 -15.66
C LEU A 223 -9.67 -11.30 -16.91
N ASN A 224 -9.58 -12.61 -17.16
CA ASN A 224 -9.01 -13.11 -18.41
C ASN A 224 -9.93 -12.77 -19.59
N LYS A 225 -9.36 -12.26 -20.69
CA LYS A 225 -10.11 -11.98 -21.93
C LYS A 225 -10.71 -13.23 -22.57
N ASP A 226 -10.01 -14.35 -22.49
CA ASP A 226 -10.45 -15.61 -23.11
C ASP A 226 -11.80 -16.09 -22.54
N ASP A 227 -12.10 -15.74 -21.29
CA ASP A 227 -13.37 -16.10 -20.66
C ASP A 227 -14.57 -15.45 -21.34
N PHE A 228 -14.40 -14.33 -22.06
CA PHE A 228 -15.50 -13.58 -22.67
C PHE A 228 -15.91 -14.09 -24.06
N ALA A 229 -15.26 -15.12 -24.60
CA ALA A 229 -15.60 -15.70 -25.90
C ALA A 229 -17.07 -16.16 -25.98
N ASN A 230 -17.68 -16.52 -24.85
CA ASN A 230 -19.08 -16.95 -24.74
C ASN A 230 -20.01 -15.87 -24.14
N GLY A 231 -19.57 -14.61 -24.13
CA GLY A 231 -20.28 -13.48 -23.54
C GLY A 231 -20.04 -13.30 -22.03
N GLU A 232 -20.75 -12.33 -21.45
CA GLU A 232 -20.65 -11.97 -20.05
C GLU A 232 -21.53 -12.85 -19.17
N THR A 233 -20.90 -13.61 -18.27
CA THR A 233 -21.54 -14.58 -17.38
C THR A 233 -21.27 -14.31 -15.90
N TYR A 234 -20.36 -13.39 -15.56
CA TYR A 234 -20.05 -13.04 -14.17
C TYR A 234 -21.27 -12.46 -13.41
N LEU A 235 -22.28 -11.92 -14.12
CA LEU A 235 -23.54 -11.42 -13.55
C LEU A 235 -24.71 -12.41 -13.62
N LYS A 236 -24.49 -13.64 -14.11
CA LYS A 236 -25.58 -14.60 -14.33
C LYS A 236 -26.36 -14.89 -13.04
N GLY A 237 -27.65 -14.57 -13.05
CA GLY A 237 -28.58 -14.76 -11.93
C GLY A 237 -28.44 -13.71 -10.82
N ILE A 238 -27.79 -12.59 -11.08
CA ILE A 238 -27.71 -11.43 -10.17
C ILE A 238 -28.62 -10.34 -10.70
N ARG A 239 -29.44 -9.75 -9.81
CA ARG A 239 -30.27 -8.59 -10.14
C ARG A 239 -29.41 -7.33 -10.05
N TYR A 240 -29.49 -6.47 -11.06
CA TYR A 240 -28.79 -5.20 -11.09
C TYR A 240 -29.68 -4.09 -11.66
N ILE A 241 -29.25 -2.85 -11.46
CA ILE A 241 -29.92 -1.63 -11.92
C ILE A 241 -28.92 -0.85 -12.77
N GLU A 242 -29.37 -0.34 -13.91
CA GLU A 242 -28.59 0.60 -14.72
C GLU A 242 -28.53 1.97 -14.05
N LEU A 243 -27.34 2.56 -14.01
CA LEU A 243 -27.12 3.89 -13.44
C LEU A 243 -27.30 4.98 -14.48
N SER A 244 -27.77 6.16 -14.06
CA SER A 244 -27.79 7.35 -14.93
C SER A 244 -26.37 7.82 -15.25
N ASP A 245 -26.20 8.53 -16.35
CA ASP A 245 -24.88 9.05 -16.75
C ASP A 245 -24.32 10.04 -15.72
N GLU A 246 -25.16 10.87 -15.08
CA GLU A 246 -24.70 11.77 -14.01
C GLU A 246 -24.14 10.99 -12.83
N THR A 247 -24.85 9.94 -12.40
CA THR A 247 -24.41 9.08 -11.29
C THR A 247 -23.10 8.37 -11.62
N LYS A 248 -22.96 7.87 -12.86
CA LYS A 248 -21.70 7.25 -13.32
C LYS A 248 -20.54 8.26 -13.27
N ILE A 249 -20.75 9.53 -13.62
CA ILE A 249 -19.71 10.57 -13.57
C ILE A 249 -19.24 10.81 -12.13
N GLU A 250 -20.16 10.94 -11.18
CA GLU A 250 -19.83 11.16 -9.76
C GLU A 250 -18.98 10.01 -9.20
N ILE A 251 -19.41 8.76 -9.43
CA ILE A 251 -18.71 7.56 -8.97
C ILE A 251 -17.32 7.43 -9.61
N ARG A 252 -17.17 7.78 -10.90
CA ARG A 252 -15.86 7.78 -11.57
C ARG A 252 -14.88 8.73 -10.89
N GLN A 253 -15.35 9.93 -10.53
CA GLN A 253 -14.52 10.94 -9.87
C GLN A 253 -14.12 10.50 -8.46
N GLU A 254 -15.08 10.05 -7.65
CA GLU A 254 -14.84 9.64 -6.27
C GLU A 254 -13.86 8.47 -6.15
N HIS A 255 -14.02 7.45 -7.01
CA HIS A 255 -13.23 6.22 -6.94
C HIS A 255 -12.06 6.16 -7.93
N SER A 256 -11.78 7.28 -8.61
CA SER A 256 -10.70 7.41 -9.60
C SER A 256 -10.76 6.30 -10.67
N LEU A 257 -11.95 6.04 -11.20
CA LEU A 257 -12.19 5.04 -12.25
C LEU A 257 -11.96 5.65 -13.64
N SER A 258 -11.77 4.79 -14.63
CA SER A 258 -11.57 5.23 -16.01
C SER A 258 -12.82 5.90 -16.58
N VAL A 259 -12.63 6.83 -17.52
CA VAL A 259 -13.73 7.60 -18.14
C VAL A 259 -14.68 6.68 -18.93
N ASP A 260 -14.14 5.61 -19.51
CA ASP A 260 -14.86 4.58 -20.26
C ASP A 260 -15.41 3.44 -19.38
N ALA A 261 -15.24 3.51 -18.05
CA ALA A 261 -15.76 2.48 -17.17
C ALA A 261 -17.28 2.44 -17.22
N ASP A 262 -17.85 1.30 -17.62
CA ASP A 262 -19.28 1.04 -17.49
C ASP A 262 -19.60 0.54 -16.09
N MET A 263 -20.82 0.78 -15.63
CA MET A 263 -21.21 0.59 -14.24
C MET A 263 -22.65 0.15 -14.11
N ILE A 264 -22.85 -0.85 -13.26
CA ILE A 264 -24.16 -1.29 -12.81
C ILE A 264 -24.20 -1.30 -11.29
N GLN A 265 -25.40 -1.11 -10.73
CA GLN A 265 -25.62 -1.20 -9.30
C GLN A 265 -26.20 -2.55 -8.92
N ILE A 266 -25.64 -3.17 -7.89
CA ILE A 266 -26.19 -4.32 -7.20
C ILE A 266 -26.57 -3.93 -5.77
N ARG A 267 -27.31 -4.80 -5.09
CA ARG A 267 -27.70 -4.60 -3.69
C ARG A 267 -27.52 -5.89 -2.91
N ARG A 268 -26.95 -5.78 -1.73
CA ARG A 268 -26.82 -6.85 -0.75
C ARG A 268 -28.16 -7.13 -0.07
N GLU A 269 -28.34 -8.32 0.49
CA GLU A 269 -29.58 -8.71 1.17
C GLU A 269 -29.90 -7.84 2.39
N ASP A 270 -28.87 -7.28 3.05
CA ASP A 270 -29.01 -6.31 4.14
C ASP A 270 -29.40 -4.89 3.67
N GLY A 271 -29.55 -4.68 2.36
CA GLY A 271 -29.93 -3.41 1.76
C GLY A 271 -28.74 -2.54 1.32
N THR A 272 -27.50 -2.92 1.65
CA THR A 272 -26.28 -2.18 1.30
C THR A 272 -26.11 -2.09 -0.22
N PRO A 273 -26.03 -0.87 -0.79
CA PRO A 273 -25.79 -0.68 -2.22
C PRO A 273 -24.30 -0.87 -2.57
N ALA A 274 -24.04 -1.44 -3.75
CA ALA A 274 -22.70 -1.51 -4.32
C ALA A 274 -22.74 -1.35 -5.83
N VAL A 275 -21.62 -0.92 -6.40
CA VAL A 275 -21.43 -0.79 -7.84
C VAL A 275 -20.40 -1.79 -8.30
N ILE A 276 -20.70 -2.41 -9.44
CA ILE A 276 -19.74 -3.17 -10.22
C ILE A 276 -19.37 -2.28 -11.39
N ALA A 277 -18.16 -1.74 -11.36
CA ALA A 277 -17.60 -1.00 -12.48
C ALA A 277 -16.65 -1.92 -13.28
N THR A 278 -16.73 -1.82 -14.60
CA THR A 278 -15.84 -2.55 -15.50
C THR A 278 -15.18 -1.60 -16.47
N ASN A 279 -13.87 -1.74 -16.65
CA ASN A 279 -13.12 -1.01 -17.66
C ASN A 279 -12.12 -1.93 -18.36
N GLU A 280 -11.76 -1.55 -19.57
CA GLU A 280 -10.70 -2.22 -20.34
C GLU A 280 -9.44 -1.36 -20.32
N ARG A 281 -8.31 -1.97 -19.96
CA ARG A 281 -7.00 -1.31 -20.03
C ARG A 281 -5.96 -2.30 -20.51
N ASP A 282 -5.16 -1.92 -21.51
CA ASP A 282 -4.03 -2.72 -22.02
C ASP A 282 -4.40 -4.18 -22.32
N GLN A 283 -5.57 -4.38 -22.92
CA GLN A 283 -6.13 -5.70 -23.21
C GLN A 283 -6.49 -6.55 -21.97
N GLN A 284 -6.80 -5.92 -20.84
CA GLN A 284 -7.29 -6.59 -19.64
C GLN A 284 -8.61 -5.94 -19.22
N ARG A 285 -9.59 -6.74 -18.79
CA ARG A 285 -10.82 -6.23 -18.21
C ARG A 285 -10.69 -6.29 -16.69
N ASN A 286 -10.91 -5.16 -16.02
CA ASN A 286 -10.89 -5.12 -14.57
C ASN A 286 -12.32 -4.98 -14.05
N ILE A 287 -12.64 -5.74 -13.01
CA ILE A 287 -13.86 -5.59 -12.23
C ILE A 287 -13.50 -4.87 -10.94
N HIS A 288 -14.25 -3.80 -10.67
CA HIS A 288 -14.19 -3.05 -9.43
C HIS A 288 -15.54 -3.22 -8.72
N LEU A 289 -15.57 -4.00 -7.65
CA LEU A 289 -16.70 -4.05 -6.73
C LEU A 289 -16.51 -2.98 -5.67
N ILE A 290 -17.42 -2.02 -5.58
CA ILE A 290 -17.32 -0.84 -4.72
C ILE A 290 -18.59 -0.74 -3.89
N VAL A 291 -18.45 -0.77 -2.56
CA VAL A 291 -19.57 -0.57 -1.63
C VAL A 291 -19.80 0.92 -1.45
N LEU A 292 -21.05 1.37 -1.61
CA LEU A 292 -21.43 2.77 -1.46
C LEU A 292 -21.84 3.03 -0.01
N HIS A 293 -21.29 4.09 0.59
CA HIS A 293 -21.55 4.51 1.98
C HIS A 293 -22.20 5.89 2.02
#